data_AF-A0A533RPL8-F1
#
_entry.id   AF-A0A533RPL8-F1
#
_cell.length_a   1.000
_cell.length_b   1.000
_cell.length_c   1.000
_cell.angle_alpha   90.00
_cell.angle_beta   90.00
_cell.angle_gamma   90.00
#
_symmetry.space_group_name_H-M   'P 1'
#
loop_
_entity.id
_entity.type
_entity.pdbx_description
1 polymer ?
#
loop_
_entity_poly.entity_id
_entity_poly.type
_entity_poly.pdbx_seq_one_letter_code
_entity_poly.pdbx_strand_id
1 'polypeptide(L)'
;NHPSAIEPYQGAATGVGGIIRDIFTMGARPIASLNSLRFGTLDKPRQRYLFEGAVAGIGGYGNCLGVPTVGGEVYFEEAYEGNCLINAMSIGLMREEKLMRAVGSGPGNHVLVIGSTTGRDGIGGASVLASQEFDERAEDKRPAVQVGDPFEEKLLIEACLELLDKGLLVALGDCGAAGLTSSISEMASRGGVGIDIDASLVPQREEAMKPFEIMVSESQERMVAVVAPAQLDDVMAVCAKWGLRSTVIGSITDTGRFTVRMGDEVVADMPADKLAHDAPEYDPAMARPAYLDEVQAFDAAALATTTDMAVLGTTLLRVLASPNVCSRHWIWEQYDHQVMDNTVVLPGSDAAVIRIGDTGRGETTTRAIAASSDCNGRYCYLDPYRGAQ
;
A
#
# COMPACT_ATOMS: atom_id res chain seq x y z
N ASN A 1 7.55 5.11 -2.37
CA ASN A 1 8.94 5.62 -2.60
C ASN A 1 9.13 6.13 -4.01
N HIS A 2 9.51 5.30 -4.98
CA HIS A 2 9.87 5.78 -6.34
C HIS A 2 8.75 6.56 -7.06
N PRO A 3 7.48 6.10 -7.10
CA PRO A 3 6.40 6.90 -7.70
C PRO A 3 6.27 8.27 -7.06
N SER A 4 6.37 8.33 -5.73
CA SER A 4 6.26 9.56 -4.95
C SER A 4 7.45 10.52 -5.14
N ALA A 5 8.62 10.00 -5.51
CA ALA A 5 9.77 10.82 -5.87
C ALA A 5 9.59 11.50 -7.24
N ILE A 6 8.74 10.96 -8.12
CA ILE A 6 8.41 11.54 -9.43
C ILE A 6 7.21 12.49 -9.31
N GLU A 7 6.09 11.99 -8.80
CA GLU A 7 4.84 12.72 -8.58
C GLU A 7 4.36 12.43 -7.13
N PRO A 8 4.56 13.37 -6.19
CA PRO A 8 4.42 13.11 -4.76
C PRO A 8 2.97 12.92 -4.30
N TYR A 9 2.00 13.61 -4.93
CA TYR A 9 0.61 13.52 -4.52
C TYR A 9 0.05 12.13 -4.82
N GLN A 10 0.11 11.73 -6.08
CA GLN A 10 -0.42 10.48 -6.58
C GLN A 10 0.38 9.29 -6.06
N GLY A 11 1.70 9.40 -6.01
CA GLY A 11 2.55 8.35 -5.45
C GLY A 11 2.30 8.10 -3.95
N ALA A 12 1.88 9.10 -3.19
CA ALA A 12 1.51 8.91 -1.78
C ALA A 12 0.05 8.44 -1.64
N ALA A 13 -0.88 9.03 -2.40
CA ALA A 13 -2.29 8.66 -2.41
C ALA A 13 -2.52 7.19 -2.78
N THR A 14 -1.90 6.72 -3.86
CA THR A 14 -1.98 5.31 -4.28
C THR A 14 -1.30 4.36 -3.30
N GLY A 15 -0.27 4.82 -2.58
CA GLY A 15 0.33 4.08 -1.47
C GLY A 15 -0.65 3.85 -0.32
N VAL A 16 -1.46 4.88 0.02
CA VAL A 16 -2.54 4.76 1.02
C VAL A 16 -3.65 3.83 0.52
N GLY A 17 -4.07 3.95 -0.74
CA GLY A 17 -5.06 3.05 -1.33
C GLY A 17 -4.61 1.59 -1.33
N GLY A 18 -3.37 1.33 -1.75
CA GLY A 18 -2.78 -0.02 -1.76
C GLY A 18 -2.80 -0.69 -0.39
N ILE A 19 -2.27 -0.04 0.65
CA ILE A 19 -2.25 -0.65 1.99
C ILE A 19 -3.65 -0.84 2.57
N ILE A 20 -4.63 -0.01 2.18
CA ILE A 20 -6.03 -0.19 2.58
C ILE A 20 -6.64 -1.41 1.89
N ARG A 21 -6.33 -1.65 0.61
CA ARG A 21 -6.71 -2.88 -0.11
C ARG A 21 -6.19 -4.13 0.56
N ASP A 22 -4.91 -4.15 0.90
CA ASP A 22 -4.29 -5.26 1.62
C ASP A 22 -5.07 -5.62 2.90
N ILE A 23 -5.59 -4.63 3.62
CA ILE A 23 -6.36 -4.84 4.85
C ILE A 23 -7.73 -5.48 4.58
N PHE A 24 -8.52 -4.95 3.64
CA PHE A 24 -9.88 -5.46 3.45
C PHE A 24 -9.94 -6.76 2.63
N THR A 25 -8.88 -7.12 1.89
CA THR A 25 -8.76 -8.44 1.26
C THR A 25 -8.84 -9.58 2.29
N MET A 26 -8.32 -9.34 3.50
CA MET A 26 -8.39 -10.28 4.63
C MET A 26 -9.78 -10.32 5.30
N GLY A 27 -10.70 -9.43 4.91
CA GLY A 27 -12.01 -9.22 5.54
C GLY A 27 -11.99 -8.26 6.73
N ALA A 28 -10.88 -7.58 6.96
CA ALA A 28 -10.77 -6.55 7.99
C ALA A 28 -11.27 -5.20 7.48
N ARG A 29 -12.09 -4.51 8.28
CA ARG A 29 -12.46 -3.12 7.99
C ARG A 29 -11.28 -2.23 8.38
N PRO A 30 -10.73 -1.42 7.48
CA PRO A 30 -9.75 -0.40 7.83
C PRO A 30 -10.36 0.59 8.84
N ILE A 31 -9.67 0.83 9.96
CA ILE A 31 -10.14 1.71 11.04
C ILE A 31 -9.19 2.88 11.31
N ALA A 32 -7.92 2.78 10.91
CA ALA A 32 -6.92 3.82 11.11
C ALA A 32 -5.71 3.60 10.19
N SER A 33 -5.02 4.69 9.86
CA SER A 33 -3.76 4.67 9.11
C SER A 33 -2.67 5.45 9.82
N LEU A 34 -1.41 5.10 9.54
CA LEU A 34 -0.22 5.82 9.95
C LEU A 34 0.73 5.99 8.77
N ASN A 35 1.59 7.00 8.81
CA ASN A 35 2.61 7.22 7.79
C ASN A 35 4.03 7.28 8.36
N SER A 36 5.02 6.79 7.61
CA SER A 36 6.45 6.95 7.90
C SER A 36 7.11 7.64 6.72
N LEU A 37 7.53 8.90 6.93
CA LEU A 37 7.97 9.78 5.86
C LEU A 37 9.45 10.19 6.03
N ARG A 38 10.25 10.08 4.97
CA ARG A 38 11.64 10.57 4.93
C ARG A 38 11.86 11.43 3.71
N PHE A 39 12.38 12.64 3.92
CA PHE A 39 12.72 13.57 2.86
C PHE A 39 14.12 14.15 3.09
N GLY A 40 14.66 14.78 2.04
CA GLY A 40 15.81 15.66 2.17
C GLY A 40 15.53 16.90 3.03
N THR A 41 16.53 17.75 3.19
CA THR A 41 16.39 18.96 4.02
C THR A 41 15.44 19.99 3.40
N LEU A 42 14.63 20.65 4.24
CA LEU A 42 13.57 21.56 3.81
C LEU A 42 14.05 22.92 3.26
N ASP A 43 15.35 23.24 3.34
CA ASP A 43 15.93 24.40 2.65
C ASP A 43 15.92 24.21 1.12
N LYS A 44 15.88 22.96 0.64
CA LYS A 44 15.84 22.62 -0.77
C LYS A 44 14.41 22.67 -1.32
N PRO A 45 14.14 23.47 -2.38
CA PRO A 45 12.79 23.61 -2.93
C PRO A 45 12.14 22.30 -3.37
N ARG A 46 12.92 21.38 -3.97
CA ARG A 46 12.44 20.07 -4.39
C ARG A 46 11.91 19.26 -3.20
N GLN A 47 12.59 19.32 -2.05
CA GLN A 47 12.21 18.55 -0.86
C GLN A 47 10.92 19.10 -0.24
N ARG A 48 10.73 20.43 -0.24
CA ARG A 48 9.44 21.04 0.13
C ARG A 48 8.31 20.58 -0.78
N TYR A 49 8.52 20.58 -2.10
CA TYR A 49 7.53 20.09 -3.07
C TYR A 49 7.15 18.62 -2.83
N LEU A 50 8.14 17.74 -2.61
CA LEU A 50 7.90 16.33 -2.33
C LEU A 50 7.12 16.14 -1.02
N PHE A 51 7.52 16.84 0.05
CA PHE A 51 6.86 16.77 1.34
C PHE A 51 5.42 17.29 1.29
N GLU A 52 5.19 18.47 0.71
CA GLU A 52 3.86 19.07 0.58
C GLU A 52 2.93 18.20 -0.27
N GLY A 53 3.41 17.71 -1.41
CA GLY A 53 2.65 16.83 -2.28
C GLY A 53 2.29 15.51 -1.60
N ALA A 54 3.24 14.90 -0.88
CA ALA A 54 3.00 13.64 -0.17
C ALA A 54 1.95 13.78 0.93
N VAL A 55 2.04 14.81 1.76
CA VAL A 55 1.07 15.09 2.81
C VAL A 55 -0.30 15.35 2.21
N ALA A 56 -0.39 16.17 1.15
CA ALA A 56 -1.64 16.42 0.44
C ALA A 56 -2.24 15.14 -0.17
N GLY A 57 -1.41 14.25 -0.74
CA GLY A 57 -1.85 12.98 -1.31
C GLY A 57 -2.42 12.01 -0.27
N ILE A 58 -1.73 11.87 0.87
CA ILE A 58 -2.17 11.04 2.00
C ILE A 58 -3.51 11.54 2.53
N GLY A 59 -3.61 12.85 2.80
CA GLY A 59 -4.85 13.47 3.26
C GLY A 59 -5.97 13.34 2.23
N GLY A 60 -5.68 13.64 0.96
CA GLY A 60 -6.65 13.55 -0.13
C GLY A 60 -7.29 12.17 -0.23
N TYR A 61 -6.50 11.11 -0.19
CA TYR A 61 -7.02 9.74 -0.31
C TYR A 61 -7.70 9.26 0.97
N GLY A 62 -7.03 9.38 2.12
CA GLY A 62 -7.55 8.91 3.42
C GLY A 62 -8.85 9.61 3.85
N ASN A 63 -8.92 10.94 3.65
CA ASN A 63 -10.09 11.73 4.01
C ASN A 63 -11.31 11.36 3.14
N CYS A 64 -11.10 11.14 1.83
CA CYS A 64 -12.16 10.72 0.92
C CYS A 64 -12.69 9.32 1.25
N LEU A 65 -11.81 8.39 1.62
CA LEU A 65 -12.20 7.05 2.06
C LEU A 65 -12.93 7.04 3.42
N GLY A 66 -12.68 8.05 4.24
CA GLY A 66 -13.11 8.07 5.64
C GLY A 66 -12.32 7.09 6.50
N VAL A 67 -11.02 6.94 6.24
CA VAL A 67 -10.09 6.18 7.10
C VAL A 67 -9.13 7.19 7.74
N PRO A 68 -9.19 7.39 9.07
CA PRO A 68 -8.43 8.45 9.72
C PRO A 68 -6.93 8.14 9.72
N THR A 69 -6.10 9.12 9.39
CA THR A 69 -4.64 9.02 9.58
C THR A 69 -4.30 9.57 10.95
N VAL A 70 -4.11 8.67 11.92
CA VAL A 70 -4.11 8.97 13.36
C VAL A 70 -2.72 9.23 13.94
N GLY A 71 -1.66 8.98 13.16
CA GLY A 71 -0.30 9.13 13.62
C GLY A 71 0.73 8.82 12.54
N GLY A 72 1.97 8.71 12.95
CA GLY A 72 3.09 8.53 12.05
C GLY A 72 4.25 9.44 12.41
N GLU A 73 5.28 9.41 11.57
CA GLU A 73 6.48 10.19 11.80
C GLU A 73 7.09 10.71 10.50
N VAL A 74 7.90 11.76 10.65
CA VAL A 74 8.58 12.43 9.55
C VAL A 74 9.97 12.87 9.97
N TYR A 75 10.94 12.61 9.10
CA TYR A 75 12.34 13.02 9.26
C TYR A 75 12.88 13.65 7.97
N PHE A 76 13.73 14.67 8.16
CA PHE A 76 14.39 15.44 7.13
C PHE A 76 15.91 15.30 7.26
N GLU A 77 16.55 14.62 6.32
CA GLU A 77 18.00 14.37 6.32
C GLU A 77 18.55 14.33 4.90
N GLU A 78 19.76 14.83 4.69
CA GLU A 78 20.42 14.90 3.37
C GLU A 78 20.49 13.53 2.67
N ALA A 79 20.61 12.44 3.43
CA ALA A 79 20.64 11.07 2.91
C ALA A 79 19.40 10.69 2.07
N TYR A 80 18.26 11.34 2.28
CA TYR A 80 17.02 11.08 1.56
C TYR A 80 16.76 12.05 0.40
N GLU A 81 17.73 12.90 0.06
CA GLU A 81 17.54 13.87 -1.04
C GLU A 81 17.42 13.22 -2.40
N GLY A 82 18.22 12.17 -2.63
CA GLY A 82 18.17 11.40 -3.87
C GLY A 82 16.92 10.52 -3.95
N ASN A 83 16.37 10.08 -2.82
CA ASN A 83 15.20 9.21 -2.77
C ASN A 83 14.40 9.43 -1.47
N CYS A 84 13.17 9.93 -1.61
CA CYS A 84 12.26 10.03 -0.47
C CYS A 84 11.67 8.66 -0.12
N LEU A 85 11.41 8.45 1.18
CA LEU A 85 10.68 7.28 1.66
C LEU A 85 9.28 7.70 2.08
N ILE A 86 8.28 7.01 1.55
CA ILE A 86 6.87 7.19 1.86
C ILE A 86 6.30 5.81 2.08
N ASN A 87 6.12 5.49 3.35
CA ASN A 87 5.54 4.25 3.80
C ASN A 87 4.18 4.55 4.43
N ALA A 88 3.19 3.75 4.07
CA ALA A 88 1.85 3.80 4.65
C ALA A 88 1.62 2.51 5.46
N MET A 89 0.98 2.65 6.61
CA MET A 89 0.54 1.55 7.47
C MET A 89 -0.96 1.71 7.66
N SER A 90 -1.71 0.61 7.64
CA SER A 90 -3.14 0.59 7.92
C SER A 90 -3.45 -0.44 8.99
N ILE A 91 -4.44 -0.15 9.83
CA ILE A 91 -4.94 -1.01 10.89
C ILE A 91 -6.36 -1.40 10.50
N GLY A 92 -6.58 -2.70 10.36
CA GLY A 92 -7.89 -3.29 10.14
C GLY A 92 -8.44 -3.98 11.38
N LEU A 93 -9.76 -3.98 11.52
CA LEU A 93 -10.46 -4.74 12.54
C LEU A 93 -11.44 -5.73 11.90
N MET A 94 -11.41 -6.97 12.38
CA MET A 94 -12.33 -8.04 12.02
C MET A 94 -12.53 -8.99 13.19
N ARG A 95 -13.54 -9.83 13.07
CA ARG A 95 -13.70 -10.99 13.94
C ARG A 95 -12.83 -12.14 13.44
N GLU A 96 -12.15 -12.81 14.36
CA GLU A 96 -11.23 -13.91 14.04
C GLU A 96 -11.91 -15.01 13.22
N GLU A 97 -13.16 -15.35 13.55
CA GLU A 97 -13.92 -16.39 12.83
C GLU A 97 -14.27 -16.03 11.38
N LYS A 98 -14.10 -14.77 10.98
CA LYS A 98 -14.32 -14.28 9.61
C LYS A 98 -13.04 -14.18 8.79
N LEU A 99 -11.90 -14.66 9.31
CA LEU A 99 -10.64 -14.59 8.60
C LEU A 99 -10.72 -15.35 7.28
N MET A 100 -10.61 -14.59 6.19
CA MET A 100 -10.55 -15.15 4.85
C MET A 100 -9.09 -15.36 4.45
N ARG A 101 -8.79 -16.53 3.88
CA ARG A 101 -7.48 -16.78 3.25
C ARG A 101 -7.66 -16.71 1.74
N ALA A 102 -6.80 -15.97 1.06
CA ALA A 102 -6.78 -15.88 -0.40
C ALA A 102 -6.25 -17.20 -1.02
N VAL A 103 -7.07 -18.24 -1.01
CA VAL A 103 -6.75 -19.56 -1.56
C VAL A 103 -7.76 -19.88 -2.65
N GLY A 104 -7.32 -19.79 -3.91
CA GLY A 104 -8.14 -20.22 -5.05
C GLY A 104 -8.36 -21.72 -4.96
N SER A 105 -9.61 -22.19 -4.95
CA SER A 105 -9.90 -23.62 -4.93
C SER A 105 -11.20 -23.91 -5.67
N GLY A 106 -11.45 -25.18 -5.96
CA GLY A 106 -12.67 -25.63 -6.63
C GLY A 106 -12.65 -25.39 -8.15
N PRO A 107 -12.18 -26.37 -8.95
CA PRO A 107 -12.34 -26.33 -10.41
C PRO A 107 -13.79 -26.05 -10.81
N GLY A 108 -13.96 -25.20 -11.83
CA GLY A 108 -15.26 -24.72 -12.29
C GLY A 108 -15.75 -23.44 -11.59
N ASN A 109 -15.09 -22.98 -10.53
CA ASN A 109 -15.37 -21.66 -9.95
C ASN A 109 -14.98 -20.55 -10.93
N HIS A 110 -15.76 -19.47 -10.95
CA HIS A 110 -15.52 -18.32 -11.81
C HIS A 110 -14.45 -17.41 -11.20
N VAL A 111 -13.61 -16.82 -12.07
CA VAL A 111 -12.71 -15.72 -11.73
C VAL A 111 -13.36 -14.42 -12.20
N LEU A 112 -13.60 -13.49 -11.27
CA LEU A 112 -14.21 -12.19 -11.52
C LEU A 112 -13.23 -11.07 -11.25
N VAL A 113 -13.30 -10.02 -12.07
CA VAL A 113 -12.73 -8.70 -11.75
C VAL A 113 -13.85 -7.79 -11.28
N ILE A 114 -13.61 -7.07 -10.17
CA ILE A 114 -14.54 -6.10 -9.57
C ILE A 114 -13.84 -4.74 -9.51
N GLY A 115 -14.54 -3.67 -9.90
CA GLY A 115 -14.07 -2.29 -9.82
C GLY A 115 -13.76 -1.63 -11.18
N SER A 116 -12.72 -0.80 -11.20
CA SER A 116 -12.42 0.09 -12.33
C SER A 116 -11.98 -0.66 -13.60
N THR A 117 -11.97 0.06 -14.72
CA THR A 117 -11.48 -0.46 -16.00
C THR A 117 -9.96 -0.43 -16.10
N THR A 118 -9.41 -1.38 -16.85
CA THR A 118 -7.98 -1.54 -17.09
C THR A 118 -7.50 -0.58 -18.18
N GLY A 119 -6.44 0.16 -17.89
CA GLY A 119 -5.69 1.01 -18.83
C GLY A 119 -4.20 0.67 -18.82
N ARG A 120 -3.37 1.42 -19.55
CA ARG A 120 -1.91 1.23 -19.60
C ARG A 120 -1.19 1.89 -18.42
N ASP A 121 -1.75 1.74 -17.22
CA ASP A 121 -1.20 2.32 -15.99
C ASP A 121 -0.08 1.45 -15.42
N GLY A 122 1.03 2.08 -15.04
CA GLY A 122 2.08 1.43 -14.26
C GLY A 122 2.66 0.17 -14.90
N ILE A 123 2.54 -0.02 -16.22
CA ILE A 123 3.11 -1.19 -16.91
C ILE A 123 4.63 -1.14 -16.76
N GLY A 124 5.19 -2.10 -15.99
CA GLY A 124 6.60 -2.10 -15.61
C GLY A 124 6.94 -1.21 -14.41
N GLY A 125 5.96 -0.80 -13.61
CA GLY A 125 6.17 0.02 -12.41
C GLY A 125 7.07 -0.69 -11.39
N ALA A 126 6.75 -1.94 -11.08
CA ALA A 126 7.55 -2.75 -10.16
C ALA A 126 8.94 -3.14 -10.68
N SER A 127 9.11 -3.30 -12.00
CA SER A 127 10.36 -3.83 -12.59
C SER A 127 11.26 -2.78 -13.22
N VAL A 128 10.71 -1.72 -13.82
CA VAL A 128 11.44 -0.68 -14.57
C VAL A 128 11.48 0.64 -13.81
N LEU A 129 10.40 1.02 -13.13
CA LEU A 129 10.40 2.25 -12.35
C LEU A 129 11.06 2.04 -10.98
N ALA A 130 10.74 0.97 -10.24
CA ALA A 130 11.29 0.77 -8.90
C ALA A 130 12.79 0.39 -8.85
N SER A 131 13.39 -0.04 -9.96
CA SER A 131 14.76 -0.56 -10.03
C SER A 131 15.78 0.39 -10.69
N GLN A 132 15.34 1.50 -11.28
CA GLN A 132 16.21 2.46 -11.98
C GLN A 132 16.69 3.58 -11.05
N GLU A 133 17.97 3.93 -11.13
CA GLU A 133 18.52 5.12 -10.47
C GLU A 133 17.90 6.41 -11.04
N PHE A 134 17.76 7.42 -10.17
CA PHE A 134 17.18 8.72 -10.53
C PHE A 134 18.05 9.44 -11.57
N ASP A 135 17.53 9.59 -12.80
CA ASP A 135 18.18 10.33 -13.89
C ASP A 135 17.39 11.60 -14.24
N GLU A 136 18.03 12.55 -14.95
CA GLU A 136 17.49 13.87 -15.33
C GLU A 136 16.19 13.78 -16.18
N ARG A 137 15.83 12.58 -16.67
CA ARG A 137 14.59 12.30 -17.42
C ARG A 137 13.41 11.82 -16.56
N ALA A 138 13.49 11.96 -15.24
CA ALA A 138 12.41 11.56 -14.34
C ALA A 138 11.06 12.27 -14.64
N GLU A 139 11.08 13.47 -15.21
CA GLU A 139 9.86 14.20 -15.58
C GLU A 139 9.07 13.53 -16.71
N ASP A 140 9.75 12.88 -17.66
CA ASP A 140 9.12 12.15 -18.78
C ASP A 140 8.32 10.93 -18.30
N LYS A 141 8.54 10.50 -17.05
CA LYS A 141 7.89 9.35 -16.41
C LYS A 141 6.63 9.73 -15.63
N ARG A 142 6.30 11.03 -15.48
CA ARG A 142 5.06 11.47 -14.78
C ARG A 142 3.77 10.83 -15.33
N PRO A 143 3.58 10.67 -16.65
CA PRO A 143 2.38 10.00 -17.17
C PRO A 143 2.25 8.53 -16.78
N ALA A 144 3.34 7.89 -16.32
CA ALA A 144 3.32 6.51 -15.85
C ALA A 144 2.94 6.39 -14.36
N VAL A 145 2.86 7.51 -13.62
CA VAL A 145 2.42 7.49 -12.22
C VAL A 145 0.92 7.31 -12.16
N GLN A 146 0.48 6.30 -11.41
CA GLN A 146 -0.94 5.96 -11.30
C GLN A 146 -1.72 7.07 -10.59
N VAL A 147 -2.94 7.35 -11.05
CA VAL A 147 -3.90 8.22 -10.36
C VAL A 147 -4.92 7.34 -9.67
N GLY A 148 -5.09 7.49 -8.37
CA GLY A 148 -6.09 6.74 -7.61
C GLY A 148 -7.44 7.44 -7.55
N ASP A 149 -8.53 6.66 -7.53
CA ASP A 149 -9.90 7.12 -7.28
C ASP A 149 -10.39 6.66 -5.89
N PRO A 150 -10.24 7.48 -4.84
CA PRO A 150 -10.67 7.10 -3.50
C PRO A 150 -12.19 6.94 -3.38
N PHE A 151 -12.99 7.50 -4.31
CA PHE A 151 -14.45 7.33 -4.26
C PHE A 151 -14.86 5.94 -4.74
N GLU A 152 -14.26 5.46 -5.84
CA GLU A 152 -14.49 4.09 -6.31
C GLU A 152 -13.93 3.06 -5.32
N GLU A 153 -12.76 3.31 -4.74
CA GLU A 153 -12.17 2.49 -3.67
C GLU A 153 -13.10 2.38 -2.44
N LYS A 154 -13.77 3.47 -2.04
CA LYS A 154 -14.76 3.42 -0.95
C LYS A 154 -15.90 2.45 -1.25
N LEU A 155 -16.42 2.47 -2.48
CA LEU A 155 -17.47 1.53 -2.90
C LEU A 155 -16.95 0.09 -2.90
N LEU A 156 -15.72 -0.11 -3.36
CA LEU A 156 -15.02 -1.39 -3.39
C LEU A 156 -14.88 -1.99 -1.99
N ILE A 157 -14.45 -1.19 -1.00
CA ILE A 157 -14.37 -1.61 0.41
C ILE A 157 -15.73 -2.12 0.90
N GLU A 158 -16.80 -1.34 0.72
CA GLU A 158 -18.11 -1.72 1.25
C GLU A 158 -18.69 -2.95 0.54
N ALA A 159 -18.51 -3.05 -0.77
CA ALA A 159 -18.93 -4.23 -1.53
C ALA A 159 -18.16 -5.48 -1.11
N CYS A 160 -16.83 -5.42 -1.03
CA CYS A 160 -16.01 -6.56 -0.63
C CYS A 160 -16.32 -7.02 0.79
N LEU A 161 -16.47 -6.10 1.74
CA LEU A 161 -16.84 -6.45 3.11
C LEU A 161 -18.25 -7.07 3.20
N GLU A 162 -19.22 -6.60 2.40
CA GLU A 162 -20.55 -7.22 2.33
C GLU A 162 -20.52 -8.62 1.69
N LEU A 163 -19.75 -8.80 0.62
CA LEU A 163 -19.55 -10.10 -0.05
C LEU A 163 -18.94 -11.12 0.92
N LEU A 164 -17.93 -10.71 1.69
CA LEU A 164 -17.29 -11.54 2.71
C LEU A 164 -18.22 -11.84 3.89
N ASP A 165 -18.97 -10.86 4.38
CA ASP A 165 -19.94 -11.04 5.46
C ASP A 165 -21.02 -12.06 5.11
N LYS A 166 -21.47 -12.06 3.85
CA LYS A 166 -22.45 -13.00 3.31
C LYS A 166 -21.86 -14.37 2.94
N GLY A 167 -20.53 -14.54 3.01
CA GLY A 167 -19.86 -15.80 2.63
C GLY A 167 -20.03 -16.16 1.15
N LEU A 168 -20.01 -15.16 0.27
CA LEU A 168 -20.25 -15.35 -1.17
C LEU A 168 -18.98 -15.61 -1.99
N LEU A 169 -17.79 -15.50 -1.37
CA LEU A 169 -16.50 -15.58 -2.04
C LEU A 169 -15.72 -16.82 -1.60
N VAL A 170 -15.07 -17.46 -2.56
CA VAL A 170 -14.09 -18.53 -2.33
C VAL A 170 -12.70 -17.96 -2.10
N ALA A 171 -12.37 -16.88 -2.80
CA ALA A 171 -11.14 -16.12 -2.59
C ALA A 171 -11.36 -14.65 -3.02
N LEU A 172 -10.55 -13.77 -2.46
CA LEU A 172 -10.49 -12.35 -2.78
C LEU A 172 -9.02 -11.92 -2.75
N GLY A 173 -8.61 -11.05 -3.66
CA GLY A 173 -7.28 -10.46 -3.68
C GLY A 173 -7.27 -9.15 -4.43
N ASP A 174 -6.34 -8.30 -4.07
CA ASP A 174 -6.15 -6.97 -4.63
C ASP A 174 -5.31 -7.03 -5.91
N CYS A 175 -5.54 -6.08 -6.81
CA CYS A 175 -4.70 -5.88 -7.99
C CYS A 175 -3.64 -4.81 -7.69
N GLY A 176 -2.49 -5.23 -7.18
CA GLY A 176 -1.34 -4.39 -6.93
C GLY A 176 -0.30 -4.43 -8.05
N ALA A 177 0.97 -4.60 -7.64
CA ALA A 177 2.11 -4.69 -8.55
C ALA A 177 1.97 -5.89 -9.50
N ALA A 178 2.28 -5.70 -10.79
CA ALA A 178 2.03 -6.69 -11.86
C ALA A 178 0.54 -7.09 -12.08
N GLY A 179 -0.41 -6.33 -11.50
CA GLY A 179 -1.82 -6.35 -11.90
C GLY A 179 -2.52 -7.70 -11.71
N LEU A 180 -3.34 -8.08 -12.69
CA LEU A 180 -4.08 -9.34 -12.67
C LEU A 180 -3.15 -10.56 -12.66
N THR A 181 -1.98 -10.47 -13.28
CA THR A 181 -1.03 -11.57 -13.36
C THR A 181 -0.59 -12.03 -11.97
N SER A 182 -0.14 -11.12 -11.10
CA SER A 182 0.29 -11.47 -9.74
C SER A 182 -0.89 -11.98 -8.90
N SER A 183 -1.99 -11.23 -8.83
CA SER A 183 -3.14 -11.59 -8.00
C SER A 183 -3.71 -12.96 -8.35
N ILE A 184 -3.89 -13.25 -9.63
CA ILE A 184 -4.47 -14.51 -10.11
C ILE A 184 -3.48 -15.68 -9.93
N SER A 185 -2.20 -15.47 -10.25
CA SER A 185 -1.19 -16.53 -10.09
C SER A 185 -0.95 -16.90 -8.63
N GLU A 186 -0.90 -15.91 -7.72
CA GLU A 186 -0.75 -16.17 -6.30
C GLU A 186 -1.94 -16.97 -5.74
N MET A 187 -3.17 -16.63 -6.15
CA MET A 187 -4.35 -17.40 -5.78
C MET A 187 -4.29 -18.83 -6.30
N ALA A 188 -3.87 -19.01 -7.56
CA ALA A 188 -3.74 -20.33 -8.18
C ALA A 188 -2.71 -21.20 -7.44
N SER A 189 -1.53 -20.60 -7.17
CA SER A 189 -0.40 -21.27 -6.54
C SER A 189 -0.71 -21.68 -5.11
N ARG A 190 -1.25 -20.76 -4.28
CA ARG A 190 -1.69 -21.06 -2.91
C ARG A 190 -2.79 -22.13 -2.87
N GLY A 191 -3.57 -22.21 -3.96
CA GLY A 191 -4.63 -23.17 -4.18
C GLY A 191 -4.21 -24.56 -4.68
N GLY A 192 -3.04 -24.66 -5.29
CA GLY A 192 -2.64 -25.85 -6.05
C GLY A 192 -3.57 -26.15 -7.23
N VAL A 193 -4.10 -25.11 -7.90
CA VAL A 193 -5.07 -25.23 -9.01
C VAL A 193 -4.56 -24.59 -10.30
N GLY A 194 -5.17 -24.95 -11.43
CA GLY A 194 -4.98 -24.23 -12.69
C GLY A 194 -5.98 -23.08 -12.83
N ILE A 195 -5.73 -22.17 -13.77
CA ILE A 195 -6.64 -21.05 -14.11
C ILE A 195 -6.61 -20.84 -15.63
N ASP A 196 -7.80 -20.63 -16.21
CA ASP A 196 -7.99 -20.19 -17.59
C ASP A 196 -8.65 -18.81 -17.60
N ILE A 197 -7.94 -17.79 -18.11
CA ILE A 197 -8.40 -16.41 -18.21
C ILE A 197 -8.55 -16.02 -19.68
N ASP A 198 -9.64 -15.32 -20.01
CA ASP A 198 -9.81 -14.62 -21.28
C ASP A 198 -9.60 -13.11 -21.09
N ALA A 199 -8.43 -12.61 -21.49
CA ALA A 199 -8.06 -11.21 -21.39
C ALA A 199 -9.00 -10.29 -22.22
N SER A 200 -9.70 -10.82 -23.22
CA SER A 200 -10.64 -10.02 -24.02
C SER A 200 -11.91 -9.65 -23.25
N LEU A 201 -12.23 -10.38 -22.18
CA LEU A 201 -13.36 -10.11 -21.29
C LEU A 201 -13.02 -9.07 -20.21
N VAL A 202 -11.74 -8.77 -20.00
CA VAL A 202 -11.32 -7.79 -18.99
C VAL A 202 -11.82 -6.40 -19.41
N PRO A 203 -12.55 -5.67 -18.55
CA PRO A 203 -12.99 -4.32 -18.85
C PRO A 203 -11.81 -3.39 -19.10
N GLN A 204 -11.83 -2.69 -20.24
CA GLN A 204 -10.75 -1.81 -20.69
C GLN A 204 -11.29 -0.39 -20.93
N ARG A 205 -10.43 0.62 -20.74
CA ARG A 205 -10.74 2.03 -21.09
C ARG A 205 -9.88 2.59 -22.22
N GLU A 206 -8.83 1.88 -22.61
CA GLU A 206 -8.00 2.23 -23.76
C GLU A 206 -8.24 1.25 -24.90
N GLU A 207 -8.21 1.75 -26.11
CA GLU A 207 -8.37 0.92 -27.31
C GLU A 207 -7.09 0.12 -27.60
N ALA A 208 -7.28 -1.05 -28.22
CA ALA A 208 -6.22 -1.90 -28.76
C ALA A 208 -5.11 -2.23 -27.74
N MET A 209 -5.48 -2.47 -26.48
CA MET A 209 -4.54 -2.97 -25.48
C MET A 209 -4.09 -4.38 -25.85
N LYS A 210 -2.79 -4.63 -25.75
CA LYS A 210 -2.22 -5.96 -25.99
C LYS A 210 -2.51 -6.88 -24.81
N PRO A 211 -2.56 -8.21 -24.99
CA PRO A 211 -2.87 -9.12 -23.89
C PRO A 211 -1.97 -8.94 -22.66
N PHE A 212 -0.66 -8.74 -22.85
CA PHE A 212 0.24 -8.49 -21.73
C PHE A 212 -0.04 -7.15 -21.03
N GLU A 213 -0.42 -6.10 -21.77
CA GLU A 213 -0.76 -4.79 -21.20
C GLU A 213 -1.99 -4.88 -20.29
N ILE A 214 -2.98 -5.70 -20.68
CA ILE A 214 -4.18 -5.95 -19.88
C ILE A 214 -3.82 -6.70 -18.59
N MET A 215 -3.02 -7.76 -18.71
CA MET A 215 -2.73 -8.65 -17.59
C MET A 215 -1.79 -8.03 -16.54
N VAL A 216 -0.79 -7.26 -16.96
CA VAL A 216 0.22 -6.68 -16.05
C VAL A 216 -0.05 -5.22 -15.68
N SER A 217 -1.12 -4.63 -16.20
CA SER A 217 -1.52 -3.26 -15.85
C SER A 217 -1.74 -3.12 -14.34
N GLU A 218 -1.19 -2.06 -13.78
CA GLU A 218 -1.30 -1.68 -12.37
C GLU A 218 -2.40 -0.61 -12.18
N SER A 219 -3.43 -0.60 -13.04
CA SER A 219 -4.63 0.23 -12.83
C SER A 219 -5.20 -0.01 -11.43
N GLN A 220 -5.48 1.08 -10.73
CA GLN A 220 -5.92 1.09 -9.32
C GLN A 220 -7.40 0.67 -9.19
N GLU A 221 -7.86 0.53 -7.94
CA GLU A 221 -9.27 0.26 -7.59
C GLU A 221 -9.88 -1.00 -8.25
N ARG A 222 -9.07 -2.07 -8.34
CA ARG A 222 -9.50 -3.37 -8.87
C ARG A 222 -9.24 -4.49 -7.88
N MET A 223 -10.18 -5.42 -7.83
CA MET A 223 -10.12 -6.66 -7.06
C MET A 223 -10.34 -7.86 -7.97
N VAL A 224 -9.69 -8.97 -7.64
CA VAL A 224 -9.98 -10.29 -8.20
C VAL A 224 -10.72 -11.12 -7.16
N ALA A 225 -11.80 -11.77 -7.57
CA ALA A 225 -12.57 -12.67 -6.72
C ALA A 225 -12.77 -14.03 -7.38
N VAL A 226 -12.79 -15.09 -6.58
CA VAL A 226 -13.19 -16.44 -7.01
C VAL A 226 -14.56 -16.75 -6.43
N VAL A 227 -15.50 -17.16 -7.28
CA VAL A 227 -16.92 -17.30 -6.92
C VAL A 227 -17.46 -18.64 -7.41
N ALA A 228 -18.20 -19.34 -6.54
CA ALA A 228 -18.88 -20.56 -6.94
C ALA A 228 -20.03 -20.25 -7.92
N PRO A 229 -20.28 -21.09 -8.94
CA PRO A 229 -21.33 -20.82 -9.93
C PRO A 229 -22.71 -20.56 -9.32
N ALA A 230 -23.05 -21.25 -8.23
CA ALA A 230 -24.32 -21.08 -7.52
C ALA A 230 -24.46 -19.73 -6.78
N GLN A 231 -23.35 -19.03 -6.53
CA GLN A 231 -23.34 -17.73 -5.83
C GLN A 231 -23.11 -16.55 -6.78
N LEU A 232 -22.90 -16.80 -8.08
CA LEU A 232 -22.54 -15.76 -9.04
C LEU A 232 -23.58 -14.62 -9.09
N ASP A 233 -24.87 -14.96 -9.18
CA ASP A 233 -25.94 -13.96 -9.26
C ASP A 233 -26.00 -13.08 -8.00
N ASP A 234 -25.80 -13.67 -6.81
CA ASP A 234 -25.77 -12.95 -5.55
C ASP A 234 -24.56 -12.00 -5.46
N VAL A 235 -23.38 -12.45 -5.91
CA VAL A 235 -22.18 -11.59 -5.98
C VAL A 235 -22.41 -10.42 -6.93
N MET A 236 -22.91 -10.68 -8.14
CA MET A 236 -23.19 -9.64 -9.14
C MET A 236 -24.23 -8.64 -8.61
N ALA A 237 -25.24 -9.10 -7.87
CA ALA A 237 -26.25 -8.25 -7.25
C ALA A 237 -25.65 -7.32 -6.17
N VAL A 238 -24.73 -7.81 -5.33
CA VAL A 238 -24.02 -6.98 -4.35
C VAL A 238 -23.14 -5.94 -5.06
N CYS A 239 -22.36 -6.33 -6.07
CA CYS A 239 -21.57 -5.38 -6.85
C CYS A 239 -22.45 -4.30 -7.49
N ALA A 240 -23.57 -4.68 -8.11
CA ALA A 240 -24.52 -3.74 -8.72
C ALA A 240 -25.16 -2.79 -7.70
N LYS A 241 -25.50 -3.27 -6.49
CA LYS A 241 -26.01 -2.43 -5.40
C LYS A 241 -25.05 -1.30 -5.03
N TRP A 242 -23.75 -1.59 -5.02
CA TRP A 242 -22.70 -0.62 -4.74
C TRP A 242 -22.24 0.17 -5.99
N GLY A 243 -22.87 -0.05 -7.15
CA GLY A 243 -22.54 0.65 -8.39
C GLY A 243 -21.23 0.19 -9.03
N LEU A 244 -20.69 -0.97 -8.63
CA LEU A 244 -19.42 -1.49 -9.12
C LEU A 244 -19.62 -2.39 -10.33
N ARG A 245 -18.71 -2.26 -11.29
CA ARG A 245 -18.58 -3.22 -12.38
C ARG A 245 -18.05 -4.53 -11.81
N SER A 246 -18.63 -5.63 -12.27
CA SER A 246 -18.14 -6.99 -12.02
C SER A 246 -18.19 -7.76 -13.33
N THR A 247 -17.14 -8.51 -13.65
CA THR A 247 -17.03 -9.22 -14.92
C THR A 247 -16.33 -10.55 -14.72
N VAL A 248 -16.97 -11.63 -15.15
CA VAL A 248 -16.35 -12.96 -15.21
C VAL A 248 -15.32 -12.93 -16.35
N ILE A 249 -14.06 -13.15 -16.01
CA ILE A 249 -12.95 -13.14 -16.97
C ILE A 249 -12.35 -14.53 -17.19
N GLY A 250 -12.78 -15.53 -16.43
CA GLY A 250 -12.20 -16.86 -16.51
C GLY A 250 -12.73 -17.83 -15.47
N SER A 251 -12.01 -18.93 -15.28
CA SER A 251 -12.38 -19.98 -14.33
C SER A 251 -11.18 -20.72 -13.75
N ILE A 252 -11.37 -21.31 -12.57
CA ILE A 252 -10.44 -22.25 -11.97
C ILE A 252 -10.53 -23.59 -12.71
N THR A 253 -9.38 -24.19 -13.00
CA THR A 253 -9.26 -25.49 -13.68
C THR A 253 -8.48 -26.49 -12.83
N ASP A 254 -8.59 -27.77 -13.17
CA ASP A 254 -7.85 -28.87 -12.55
C ASP A 254 -6.53 -29.20 -13.28
N THR A 255 -6.14 -28.38 -14.25
CA THR A 255 -4.97 -28.62 -15.12
C THR A 255 -3.63 -28.33 -14.46
N GLY A 256 -3.61 -27.53 -13.40
CA GLY A 256 -2.39 -26.98 -12.79
C GLY A 256 -1.66 -25.94 -13.67
N ARG A 257 -2.28 -25.49 -14.76
CA ARG A 257 -1.70 -24.49 -15.67
C ARG A 257 -2.39 -23.14 -15.50
N PHE A 258 -1.62 -22.06 -15.62
CA PHE A 258 -2.13 -20.71 -15.81
C PHE A 258 -2.11 -20.40 -17.31
N THR A 259 -3.28 -20.47 -17.92
CA THR A 259 -3.52 -20.15 -19.33
C THR A 259 -4.20 -18.80 -19.46
N VAL A 260 -3.67 -17.94 -20.34
CA VAL A 260 -4.27 -16.67 -20.72
C VAL A 260 -4.60 -16.74 -22.21
N ARG A 261 -5.85 -16.42 -22.53
CA ARG A 261 -6.39 -16.35 -23.89
C ARG A 261 -6.77 -14.92 -24.26
N MET A 262 -6.83 -14.65 -25.55
CA MET A 262 -7.45 -13.48 -26.14
C MET A 262 -8.55 -13.97 -27.10
N GLY A 263 -9.76 -14.17 -26.58
CA GLY A 263 -10.79 -14.93 -27.28
C GLY A 263 -10.36 -16.38 -27.47
N ASP A 264 -10.28 -16.85 -28.71
CA ASP A 264 -9.92 -18.25 -29.02
C ASP A 264 -8.40 -18.53 -29.03
N GLU A 265 -7.55 -17.49 -29.00
CA GLU A 265 -6.10 -17.64 -29.08
C GLU A 265 -5.47 -17.76 -27.68
N VAL A 266 -4.65 -18.78 -27.44
CA VAL A 266 -3.81 -18.89 -26.24
C VAL A 266 -2.56 -18.03 -26.42
N VAL A 267 -2.42 -16.99 -25.60
CA VAL A 267 -1.33 -16.01 -25.68
C VAL A 267 -0.27 -16.21 -24.59
N ALA A 268 -0.61 -16.92 -23.51
CA ALA A 268 0.34 -17.37 -22.50
C ALA A 268 -0.13 -18.69 -21.88
N ASP A 269 0.80 -19.59 -21.58
CA ASP A 269 0.50 -20.86 -20.94
C ASP A 269 1.72 -21.40 -20.19
N MET A 270 1.59 -21.56 -18.87
CA MET A 270 2.67 -22.05 -18.02
C MET A 270 2.14 -22.76 -16.77
N PRO A 271 2.96 -23.57 -16.08
CA PRO A 271 2.58 -24.11 -14.77
C PRO A 271 2.28 -22.98 -13.77
N ALA A 272 1.16 -23.10 -13.05
CA ALA A 272 0.69 -22.04 -12.16
C ALA A 272 1.59 -21.86 -10.91
N ASP A 273 2.17 -22.94 -10.42
CA ASP A 273 3.09 -22.97 -9.27
C ASP A 273 4.38 -22.17 -9.50
N LYS A 274 4.90 -22.21 -10.73
CA LYS A 274 6.18 -21.58 -11.09
C LYS A 274 6.19 -20.07 -10.99
N LEU A 275 5.04 -19.40 -11.15
CA LEU A 275 5.02 -17.95 -11.11
C LEU A 275 5.21 -17.39 -9.70
N ALA A 276 4.84 -18.14 -8.67
CA ALA A 276 4.84 -17.68 -7.29
C ALA A 276 5.98 -18.28 -6.42
N HIS A 277 6.49 -19.47 -6.75
CA HIS A 277 7.44 -20.19 -5.87
C HIS A 277 8.83 -20.44 -6.46
N ASP A 278 9.01 -20.39 -7.78
CA ASP A 278 10.27 -20.78 -8.45
C ASP A 278 11.15 -19.57 -8.83
N ALA A 279 10.94 -18.40 -8.21
CA ALA A 279 11.81 -17.25 -8.43
C ALA A 279 13.22 -17.56 -7.90
N PRO A 280 14.29 -17.37 -8.70
CA PRO A 280 15.65 -17.61 -8.22
C PRO A 280 15.97 -16.73 -7.01
N GLU A 281 16.35 -17.35 -5.90
CA GLU A 281 16.89 -16.65 -4.74
C GLU A 281 18.32 -16.21 -5.01
N TYR A 282 18.63 -14.96 -4.69
CA TYR A 282 19.96 -14.39 -4.83
C TYR A 282 20.59 -14.20 -3.45
N ASP A 283 21.73 -14.86 -3.23
CA ASP A 283 22.54 -14.73 -2.00
C ASP A 283 23.87 -14.01 -2.34
N PRO A 284 23.88 -12.67 -2.42
CA PRO A 284 25.09 -11.92 -2.73
C PRO A 284 26.09 -12.00 -1.59
N ALA A 285 27.39 -11.96 -1.93
CA ALA A 285 28.44 -11.79 -0.94
C ALA A 285 28.23 -10.47 -0.17
N MET A 286 27.96 -10.59 1.13
CA MET A 286 27.79 -9.45 2.03
C MET A 286 29.16 -8.98 2.55
N ALA A 287 29.39 -7.67 2.51
CA ALA A 287 30.56 -7.03 3.11
C ALA A 287 30.12 -5.87 3.99
N ARG A 288 30.73 -5.74 5.18
CA ARG A 288 30.48 -4.59 6.05
C ARG A 288 30.99 -3.31 5.37
N PRO A 289 30.18 -2.25 5.26
CA PRO A 289 30.63 -0.98 4.68
C PRO A 289 31.80 -0.36 5.46
N ALA A 290 32.82 0.11 4.74
CA ALA A 290 34.02 0.69 5.36
C ALA A 290 33.74 1.99 6.14
N TYR A 291 32.73 2.77 5.74
CA TYR A 291 32.37 4.01 6.44
C TYR A 291 31.97 3.78 7.91
N LEU A 292 31.52 2.56 8.25
CA LEU A 292 31.14 2.23 9.62
C LEU A 292 32.32 2.32 10.59
N ASP A 293 33.55 2.06 10.14
CA ASP A 293 34.74 2.22 10.99
C ASP A 293 34.96 3.68 11.37
N GLU A 294 34.72 4.61 10.44
CA GLU A 294 34.88 6.05 10.67
C GLU A 294 33.86 6.57 11.68
N VAL A 295 32.57 6.27 11.46
CA VAL A 295 31.51 6.80 12.32
C VAL A 295 31.46 6.13 13.69
N GLN A 296 31.88 4.86 13.80
CA GLN A 296 31.94 4.14 15.08
C GLN A 296 33.20 4.45 15.89
N ALA A 297 34.25 5.00 15.27
CA ALA A 297 35.43 5.49 15.99
C ALA A 297 35.19 6.82 16.73
N PHE A 298 34.05 7.49 16.50
CA PHE A 298 33.73 8.75 17.14
C PHE A 298 33.52 8.60 18.65
N ASP A 299 34.34 9.28 19.45
CA ASP A 299 34.17 9.34 20.90
C ASP A 299 33.17 10.43 21.29
N ALA A 300 31.92 10.02 21.54
CA ALA A 300 30.87 10.91 22.02
C ALA A 300 31.19 11.56 23.38
N ALA A 301 32.03 10.95 24.22
CA ALA A 301 32.43 11.51 25.51
C ALA A 301 33.43 12.67 25.37
N ALA A 302 34.08 12.81 24.22
CA ALA A 302 34.97 13.92 23.91
C ALA A 302 34.22 15.23 23.55
N LEU A 303 32.89 15.17 23.39
CA LEU A 303 32.08 16.36 23.13
C LEU A 303 32.13 17.33 24.31
N ALA A 304 32.51 18.58 24.03
CA ALA A 304 32.54 19.63 25.04
C ALA A 304 31.14 19.91 25.58
N THR A 305 30.97 19.76 26.89
CA THR A 305 29.75 20.16 27.61
C THR A 305 29.87 21.59 28.11
N THR A 306 28.76 22.33 28.12
CA THR A 306 28.69 23.67 28.70
C THR A 306 27.59 23.77 29.74
N THR A 307 27.83 24.54 30.80
CA THR A 307 26.83 24.90 31.81
C THR A 307 26.35 26.35 31.68
N ASP A 308 26.78 27.05 30.62
CA ASP A 308 26.37 28.42 30.35
C ASP A 308 24.88 28.45 29.93
N MET A 309 24.05 29.03 30.79
CA MET A 309 22.60 29.11 30.58
C MET A 309 22.21 29.89 29.31
N ALA A 310 23.00 30.87 28.88
CA ALA A 310 22.73 31.59 27.64
C ALA A 310 22.94 30.68 26.43
N VAL A 311 24.05 29.93 26.41
CA VAL A 311 24.35 28.95 25.35
C VAL A 311 23.34 27.81 25.34
N LEU A 312 22.97 27.29 26.52
CA LEU A 312 21.94 26.26 26.65
C LEU A 312 20.57 26.75 26.18
N GLY A 313 20.18 27.98 26.54
CA GLY A 313 18.94 28.60 26.09
C GLY A 313 18.87 28.73 24.57
N THR A 314 19.93 29.24 23.92
CA THR A 314 20.00 29.31 22.45
C THR A 314 20.01 27.92 21.81
N THR A 315 20.70 26.95 22.40
CA THR A 315 20.76 25.58 21.88
C THR A 315 19.40 24.89 21.95
N LEU A 316 18.68 25.03 23.06
CA LEU A 316 17.32 24.52 23.20
C LEU A 316 16.38 25.09 22.14
N LEU A 317 16.40 26.41 21.92
CA LEU A 317 15.59 27.04 20.89
C LEU A 317 15.94 26.53 19.48
N ARG A 318 17.21 26.27 19.18
CA ARG A 318 17.63 25.67 17.92
C ARG A 318 17.13 24.23 17.75
N VAL A 319 17.15 23.44 18.83
CA VAL A 319 16.62 22.07 18.82
C VAL A 319 15.12 22.09 18.57
N LEU A 320 14.36 22.91 19.30
CA LEU A 320 12.90 23.04 19.13
C LEU A 320 12.50 23.58 17.76
N ALA A 321 13.32 24.44 17.15
CA ALA A 321 13.11 24.96 15.81
C ALA A 321 13.52 23.99 14.69
N SER A 322 14.19 22.88 15.01
CA SER A 322 14.62 21.90 14.02
C SER A 322 13.40 21.26 13.35
N PRO A 323 13.37 21.11 12.01
CA PRO A 323 12.33 20.36 11.31
C PRO A 323 12.17 18.91 11.78
N ASN A 324 13.15 18.33 12.49
CA ASN A 324 13.06 16.98 13.05
C ASN A 324 12.49 16.92 14.49
N VAL A 325 12.18 18.06 15.10
CA VAL A 325 11.70 18.15 16.50
C VAL A 325 10.46 19.03 16.63
N CYS A 326 10.31 20.04 15.78
CA CYS A 326 9.21 20.98 15.86
C CYS A 326 7.83 20.29 15.72
N SER A 327 6.78 21.00 16.12
CA SER A 327 5.41 20.48 16.07
C SER A 327 5.04 19.95 14.68
N ARG A 328 4.37 18.79 14.67
CA ARG A 328 3.82 18.17 13.45
C ARG A 328 2.43 18.67 13.08
N HIS A 329 1.92 19.70 13.77
CA HIS A 329 0.56 20.23 13.62
C HIS A 329 0.12 20.41 12.17
N TRP A 330 1.00 21.03 11.37
CA TRP A 330 0.74 21.29 9.96
C TRP A 330 0.43 20.03 9.15
N ILE A 331 0.97 18.87 9.54
CA ILE A 331 0.73 17.60 8.85
C ILE A 331 -0.64 17.06 9.22
N TRP A 332 -0.90 16.87 10.51
CA TRP A 332 -2.10 16.16 10.96
C TRP A 332 -3.38 17.02 10.92
N GLU A 333 -3.29 18.34 10.78
CA GLU A 333 -4.47 19.17 10.48
C GLU A 333 -5.01 18.95 9.06
N GLN A 334 -4.21 18.37 8.17
CA GLN A 334 -4.63 18.02 6.80
C GLN A 334 -5.30 16.64 6.73
N TYR A 335 -5.23 15.87 7.81
CA TYR A 335 -5.79 14.54 7.91
C TYR A 335 -7.05 14.54 8.75
N ASP A 336 -8.06 13.81 8.30
CA ASP A 336 -9.09 13.36 9.19
C ASP A 336 -8.48 12.44 10.26
N HIS A 337 -8.94 12.65 11.49
CA HIS A 337 -8.55 11.88 12.66
C HIS A 337 -9.77 11.52 13.51
N GLN A 338 -10.99 11.72 13.02
CA GLN A 338 -12.24 11.60 13.81
C GLN A 338 -13.32 10.76 13.12
N VAL A 339 -13.23 10.48 11.83
CA VAL A 339 -14.20 9.61 11.16
C VAL A 339 -14.27 8.25 11.89
N MET A 340 -15.50 7.74 12.00
CA MET A 340 -15.90 6.59 12.85
C MET A 340 -15.95 6.86 14.36
N ASP A 341 -15.58 8.06 14.83
CA ASP A 341 -15.62 8.49 16.23
C ASP A 341 -14.95 7.50 17.20
N ASN A 342 -13.81 6.94 16.80
CA ASN A 342 -13.08 5.95 17.59
C ASN A 342 -11.70 6.41 18.06
N THR A 343 -11.17 7.51 17.56
CA THR A 343 -9.88 8.06 17.99
C THR A 343 -10.00 8.66 19.39
N VAL A 344 -9.34 8.06 20.37
CA VAL A 344 -9.35 8.51 21.78
C VAL A 344 -8.20 9.47 22.05
N VAL A 345 -7.01 9.15 21.55
CA VAL A 345 -5.83 10.01 21.64
C VAL A 345 -5.57 10.59 20.26
N LEU A 346 -5.70 11.91 20.16
CA LEU A 346 -5.50 12.66 18.92
C LEU A 346 -4.02 12.76 18.54
N PRO A 347 -3.71 13.07 17.26
CA PRO A 347 -2.34 13.28 16.80
C PRO A 347 -1.57 14.31 17.65
N GLY A 348 -0.26 14.10 17.80
CA GLY A 348 0.63 14.92 18.63
C GLY A 348 0.96 14.34 20.01
N SER A 349 0.44 13.15 20.33
CA SER A 349 0.85 12.32 21.47
C SER A 349 1.91 11.28 21.06
N ASP A 350 2.43 10.52 22.02
CA ASP A 350 3.43 9.45 21.81
C ASP A 350 2.87 8.21 21.08
N ALA A 351 1.54 8.03 21.07
CA ALA A 351 0.88 6.95 20.35
C ALA A 351 -0.57 7.34 20.01
N ALA A 352 -1.06 6.83 18.88
CA ALA A 352 -2.48 6.86 18.57
C ALA A 352 -3.21 5.79 19.39
N VAL A 353 -4.40 6.11 19.90
CA VAL A 353 -5.25 5.15 20.62
C VAL A 353 -6.63 5.14 19.97
N ILE A 354 -7.00 3.99 19.41
CA ILE A 354 -8.25 3.80 18.68
C ILE A 354 -9.15 2.85 19.48
N ARG A 355 -10.31 3.33 19.92
CA ARG A 355 -11.32 2.53 20.63
C ARG A 355 -11.90 1.46 19.69
N ILE A 356 -12.11 0.28 20.23
CA ILE A 356 -12.92 -0.76 19.58
C ILE A 356 -14.39 -0.47 19.91
N GLY A 357 -14.99 0.42 19.10
CA GLY A 357 -16.31 0.97 19.31
C GLY A 357 -17.44 -0.07 19.20
N ASP A 358 -17.64 -0.62 18.00
CA ASP A 358 -18.58 -1.72 17.74
C ASP A 358 -17.83 -3.02 17.49
N THR A 359 -18.18 -4.05 18.25
CA THR A 359 -17.64 -5.42 18.08
C THR A 359 -18.27 -6.19 16.91
N GLY A 360 -19.28 -5.61 16.25
CA GLY A 360 -20.14 -6.29 15.30
C GLY A 360 -21.09 -7.28 15.98
N ARG A 361 -21.28 -7.18 17.30
CA ARG A 361 -22.24 -7.96 18.11
C ARG A 361 -23.31 -7.08 18.76
N GLY A 362 -23.34 -5.78 18.43
CA GLY A 362 -24.22 -4.80 19.09
C GLY A 362 -23.76 -4.44 20.50
N GLU A 363 -22.51 -4.73 20.85
CA GLU A 363 -21.89 -4.41 22.13
C GLU A 363 -20.78 -3.38 21.93
N THR A 364 -20.71 -2.41 22.84
CA THR A 364 -19.61 -1.46 22.94
C THR A 364 -18.54 -1.95 23.91
N THR A 365 -17.28 -1.63 23.64
CA THR A 365 -16.17 -2.01 24.52
C THR A 365 -15.39 -0.81 25.02
N THR A 366 -14.70 -1.02 26.14
CA THR A 366 -13.66 -0.11 26.64
C THR A 366 -12.27 -0.48 26.14
N ARG A 367 -12.17 -1.46 25.23
CA ARG A 367 -10.89 -1.90 24.66
C ARG A 367 -10.44 -0.92 23.59
N ALA A 368 -9.14 -0.82 23.39
CA ALA A 368 -8.55 0.03 22.39
C ALA A 368 -7.27 -0.61 21.82
N ILE A 369 -6.90 -0.17 20.63
CA ILE A 369 -5.64 -0.49 19.96
C ILE A 369 -4.74 0.75 20.09
N ALA A 370 -3.53 0.55 20.59
CA ALA A 370 -2.50 1.59 20.60
C ALA A 370 -1.50 1.32 19.47
N ALA A 371 -1.12 2.35 18.73
CA ALA A 371 -0.19 2.25 17.60
C ALA A 371 0.78 3.43 17.57
N SER A 372 2.04 3.13 17.24
CA SER A 372 3.09 4.10 16.89
C SER A 372 3.91 3.55 15.72
N SER A 373 4.64 4.43 15.06
CA SER A 373 5.63 4.10 14.04
C SER A 373 6.85 4.95 14.31
N ASP A 374 8.03 4.32 14.37
CA ASP A 374 9.27 4.98 14.76
C ASP A 374 10.45 4.41 13.96
N CYS A 375 11.34 5.28 13.50
CA CYS A 375 12.63 4.88 12.94
C CYS A 375 13.60 6.07 12.92
N ASN A 376 14.80 5.88 13.49
CA ASN A 376 15.83 6.91 13.53
C ASN A 376 16.93 6.63 12.49
N GLY A 377 16.86 7.32 11.35
CA GLY A 377 17.81 7.14 10.25
C GLY A 377 19.26 7.39 10.64
N ARG A 378 19.51 8.31 11.57
CA ARG A 378 20.87 8.57 12.08
C ARG A 378 21.42 7.42 12.88
N TYR A 379 20.59 6.76 13.69
CA TYR A 379 21.02 5.59 14.45
C TYR A 379 21.33 4.45 13.49
N CYS A 380 20.48 4.23 12.48
CA CYS A 380 20.73 3.26 11.42
C CYS A 380 22.03 3.55 10.65
N TYR A 381 22.36 4.82 10.41
CA TYR A 381 23.62 5.21 9.75
C TYR A 381 24.86 4.93 10.62
N LEU A 382 24.79 5.19 11.93
CA LEU A 382 25.91 4.96 12.84
C LEU A 382 26.15 3.47 13.13
N ASP A 383 25.04 2.73 13.30
CA ASP A 383 25.04 1.30 13.57
C ASP A 383 23.69 0.72 13.11
N PRO A 384 23.63 0.08 11.94
CA PRO A 384 22.37 -0.46 11.41
C PRO A 384 21.70 -1.48 12.33
N TYR A 385 22.47 -2.24 13.11
CA TYR A 385 21.93 -3.21 14.05
C TYR A 385 21.25 -2.51 15.23
N ARG A 386 21.92 -1.52 15.83
CA ARG A 386 21.34 -0.74 16.94
C ARG A 386 20.22 0.20 16.49
N GLY A 387 20.28 0.73 15.28
CA GLY A 387 19.20 1.56 14.73
C GLY A 387 17.90 0.78 14.52
N ALA A 388 18.00 -0.55 14.34
CA ALA A 388 16.85 -1.44 14.21
C ALA A 388 16.32 -2.00 15.55
N GLN A 389 17.08 -1.90 16.65
CA GLN A 389 16.62 -2.25 18.01
C GLN A 389 15.67 -1.20 18.55
#